data_AF-A0A7S6MRA4-F1
#
_entry.id   AF-A0A7S6MRA4-F1
#
_cell.length_a   1.000
_cell.length_b   1.000
_cell.length_c   1.000
_cell.angle_alpha   90.00
_cell.angle_beta   90.00
_cell.angle_gamma   90.00
#
_symmetry.space_group_name_H-M   'P 1'
#
loop_
_entity.id
_entity.type
_entity.pdbx_description
1 polymer ?
#
loop_
_entity_poly.entity_id
_entity_poly.type
_entity_poly.pdbx_seq_one_letter_code
_entity_poly.pdbx_strand_id
1 'polypeptide(L)'
;MNHLKNFINFTRIFIIFPAITAFLLVSAATAASDDEAEFLKAAFSGQPENLKQLLDKGVNVNYQNDKGFSALIVASQYGHADNVNLLLEKNADVNLKNAGGVTALIIAAKNGHADVVNALLAKGAQINAQTTDGITALMLAIQKGHEGIAGTLLEKGADIHLQTQDKLTALIIAAMDGRASIVDKLLAKGAKVDAQAADNTTALYMAARNGHTAIVKTLLAKNAAVDLLAINDTTPLFIAAQNGHIEIVNALLAKGAKTDVQDKNGATPLTLAALIGHVDVVKALLKQGAKVDHQATNGFTPLILAAQNGHTAVIEVLLENGAKIDLQNEDGVTALMWAALHDHADTVKTLLAKGADAKIKSKTGKTAVEMAKDPAVAELLPATAK
;
A
#
# COMPACT_ATOMS: atom_id res chain seq x y z
N MET A 1 3.70 23.17 -3.95
CA MET A 1 4.54 22.07 -3.41
C MET A 1 4.15 21.55 -2.03
N ASN A 2 3.34 22.26 -1.21
CA ASN A 2 2.66 21.62 -0.06
C ASN A 2 1.82 20.41 -0.49
N HIS A 3 1.36 20.38 -1.75
CA HIS A 3 0.70 19.22 -2.37
C HIS A 3 1.62 18.01 -2.62
N LEU A 4 2.95 18.17 -2.79
CA LEU A 4 3.86 17.03 -3.00
C LEU A 4 4.32 16.42 -1.67
N LYS A 5 4.56 17.24 -0.64
CA LYS A 5 4.68 16.77 0.75
C LYS A 5 3.37 16.18 1.28
N ASN A 6 2.23 16.73 0.89
CA ASN A 6 0.94 16.10 1.14
C ASN A 6 0.72 14.84 0.30
N PHE A 7 1.32 14.71 -0.88
CA PHE A 7 1.29 13.46 -1.68
C PHE A 7 2.08 12.34 -1.00
N ILE A 8 3.23 12.67 -0.37
CA ILE A 8 4.00 11.75 0.48
C ILE A 8 3.16 11.25 1.68
N ASN A 9 2.27 12.09 2.22
CA ASN A 9 1.28 11.68 3.23
C ASN A 9 0.03 11.00 2.64
N PHE A 10 -0.37 11.36 1.42
CA PHE A 10 -1.50 10.76 0.69
C PHE A 10 -1.20 9.31 0.29
N THR A 11 0.07 8.98 0.03
CA THR A 11 0.56 7.62 -0.20
C THR A 11 0.64 6.74 1.05
N ARG A 12 0.29 7.23 2.25
CA ARG A 12 0.06 6.37 3.43
C ARG A 12 -1.42 6.05 3.67
N ILE A 13 -2.33 6.68 2.93
CA ILE A 13 -3.78 6.58 3.12
C ILE A 13 -4.40 5.93 1.88
N PHE A 14 -4.08 4.66 1.63
CA PHE A 14 -4.97 3.83 0.82
C PHE A 14 -5.15 2.48 1.49
N ILE A 15 -6.35 2.34 2.04
CA ILE A 15 -7.06 1.11 2.39
C ILE A 15 -6.46 0.35 3.59
N ILE A 16 -6.43 1.02 4.75
CA ILE A 16 -7.02 0.37 5.92
C ILE A 16 -8.49 0.22 5.52
N PHE A 17 -8.91 -0.95 5.04
CA PHE A 17 -10.34 -1.29 5.07
C PHE A 17 -10.76 -0.94 6.48
N PRO A 18 -11.65 0.07 6.68
CA PRO A 18 -12.06 0.43 8.02
C PRO A 18 -12.42 -0.89 8.65
N ALA A 19 -11.75 -1.18 9.77
CA ALA A 19 -11.99 -2.39 10.47
C ALA A 19 -13.51 -2.50 10.52
N ILE A 20 -14.07 -3.63 10.06
CA ILE A 20 -15.39 -4.04 10.52
C ILE A 20 -15.19 -4.28 12.03
N THR A 21 -14.97 -3.21 12.79
CA THR A 21 -15.12 -3.08 14.22
C THR A 21 -16.60 -2.90 14.37
N ALA A 22 -17.31 -4.02 14.30
CA ALA A 22 -18.61 -4.10 14.90
C ALA A 22 -18.38 -4.03 16.42
N PHE A 23 -18.28 -2.81 16.95
CA PHE A 23 -18.69 -2.57 18.32
C PHE A 23 -20.06 -1.92 18.24
N LEU A 24 -21.11 -2.69 18.48
CA LEU A 24 -22.44 -2.24 18.89
C LEU A 24 -23.27 -3.49 19.22
N LEU A 25 -23.02 -4.05 20.39
CA LEU A 25 -24.07 -4.50 21.30
C LEU A 25 -23.86 -3.57 22.50
N VAL A 26 -24.45 -2.37 22.54
CA VAL A 26 -25.83 -2.16 22.99
C VAL A 26 -26.30 -0.83 22.40
N SER A 27 -27.34 -0.84 21.56
CA SER A 27 -28.29 0.27 21.54
C SER A 27 -29.68 -0.33 21.51
N ALA A 28 -30.42 -0.13 22.59
CA ALA A 28 -31.82 -0.50 22.69
C ALA A 28 -32.66 0.27 21.66
N ALA A 29 -33.72 -0.39 21.18
CA ALA A 29 -34.75 -0.01 20.19
C ALA A 29 -34.45 -0.63 18.81
N THR A 30 -35.06 -1.74 18.38
CA THR A 30 -36.47 -2.19 18.56
C THR A 30 -36.67 -3.72 18.39
N ALA A 31 -37.74 -4.28 18.99
CA ALA A 31 -38.41 -5.56 18.69
C ALA A 31 -37.70 -6.94 18.89
N ALA A 32 -36.52 -7.02 19.51
CA ALA A 32 -36.01 -8.33 19.96
C ALA A 32 -36.68 -8.74 21.27
N SER A 33 -37.11 -10.01 21.38
CA SER A 33 -37.47 -10.58 22.69
C SER A 33 -36.24 -10.68 23.61
N ASP A 34 -36.44 -10.68 24.93
CA ASP A 34 -35.34 -10.84 25.90
C ASP A 34 -34.55 -12.13 25.63
N ASP A 35 -35.23 -13.22 25.25
CA ASP A 35 -34.60 -14.50 24.90
C ASP A 35 -33.75 -14.42 23.61
N GLU A 36 -34.15 -13.65 22.59
CA GLU A 36 -33.35 -13.45 21.35
C GLU A 36 -32.09 -12.60 21.60
N ALA A 37 -32.21 -11.57 22.45
CA ALA A 37 -31.07 -10.78 22.89
C ALA A 37 -30.10 -11.63 23.73
N GLU A 38 -30.63 -12.46 24.62
CA GLU A 38 -29.84 -13.40 25.42
C GLU A 38 -29.19 -14.48 24.54
N PHE A 39 -29.84 -14.91 23.46
CA PHE A 39 -29.31 -15.88 22.51
C PHE A 39 -28.05 -15.38 21.81
N LEU A 40 -28.06 -14.14 21.30
CA LEU A 40 -26.85 -13.54 20.73
C LEU A 40 -25.77 -13.29 21.79
N LYS A 41 -26.14 -12.97 23.04
CA LYS A 41 -25.19 -12.82 24.14
C LYS A 41 -24.54 -14.15 24.53
N ALA A 42 -25.28 -15.25 24.58
CA ALA A 42 -24.76 -16.58 24.83
C ALA A 42 -23.79 -17.02 23.73
N ALA A 43 -24.09 -16.68 22.47
CA ALA A 43 -23.18 -16.89 21.33
C ALA A 43 -21.89 -16.08 21.48
N PHE A 44 -21.98 -14.82 21.88
CA PHE A 44 -20.85 -13.92 22.14
C PHE A 44 -19.96 -14.41 23.30
N SER A 45 -20.58 -14.85 24.39
CA SER A 45 -19.91 -15.26 25.63
C SER A 45 -19.37 -16.69 25.61
N GLY A 46 -19.59 -17.46 24.54
CA GLY A 46 -19.09 -18.85 24.46
C GLY A 46 -19.82 -19.82 25.39
N GLN A 47 -21.13 -19.62 25.60
CA GLN A 47 -21.93 -20.42 26.53
C GLN A 47 -22.85 -21.42 25.80
N PRO A 48 -22.37 -22.64 25.47
CA PRO A 48 -23.14 -23.61 24.69
C PRO A 48 -24.39 -24.11 25.40
N GLU A 49 -24.35 -24.28 26.72
CA GLU A 49 -25.51 -24.71 27.50
C GLU A 49 -26.64 -23.66 27.48
N ASN A 50 -26.29 -22.37 27.56
CA ASN A 50 -27.28 -21.30 27.49
C ASN A 50 -27.89 -21.21 26.08
N LEU A 51 -27.07 -21.37 25.03
CA LEU A 51 -27.59 -21.48 23.65
C LEU A 51 -28.56 -22.64 23.52
N LYS A 52 -28.20 -23.82 24.03
CA LYS A 52 -29.04 -25.01 23.97
C LYS A 52 -30.37 -24.80 24.69
N GLN A 53 -30.36 -24.24 25.91
CA GLN A 53 -31.57 -23.93 26.66
C GLN A 53 -32.49 -22.96 25.90
N LEU A 54 -31.93 -21.91 25.30
CA LEU A 54 -32.69 -20.92 24.53
C LEU A 54 -33.27 -21.53 23.23
N LEU A 55 -32.53 -22.41 22.57
CA LEU A 55 -33.03 -23.17 21.43
C LEU A 55 -34.16 -24.13 21.83
N ASP A 56 -34.05 -24.79 22.97
CA ASP A 56 -35.08 -25.69 23.49
C ASP A 56 -36.35 -24.92 23.94
N LYS A 57 -36.21 -23.63 24.33
CA LYS A 57 -37.34 -22.69 24.52
C LYS A 57 -38.01 -22.25 23.20
N GLY A 58 -37.44 -22.58 22.04
CA GLY A 58 -37.99 -22.26 20.73
C GLY A 58 -37.45 -20.97 20.10
N VAL A 59 -36.35 -20.40 20.60
CA VAL A 59 -35.68 -19.29 19.90
C VAL A 59 -35.25 -19.77 18.50
N ASN A 60 -35.56 -18.97 17.48
CA ASN A 60 -35.17 -19.27 16.12
C ASN A 60 -33.63 -19.28 16.00
N VAL A 61 -33.04 -20.44 15.66
CA VAL A 61 -31.59 -20.60 15.45
C VAL A 61 -31.01 -19.62 14.42
N ASN A 62 -31.84 -19.20 13.46
CA ASN A 62 -31.51 -18.27 12.39
C ASN A 62 -31.95 -16.83 12.68
N TYR A 63 -32.33 -16.51 13.92
CA TYR A 63 -32.60 -15.14 14.34
C TYR A 63 -31.42 -14.23 13.97
N GLN A 64 -31.74 -13.06 13.40
CA GLN A 64 -30.80 -11.99 13.11
C GLN A 64 -31.30 -10.71 13.76
N ASN A 65 -30.42 -9.98 14.45
CA ASN A 65 -30.76 -8.64 14.92
C ASN A 65 -30.88 -7.64 13.75
N ASP A 66 -31.22 -6.38 14.05
CA ASP A 66 -31.39 -5.30 13.05
C ASP A 66 -30.18 -5.07 12.13
N LYS A 67 -28.99 -5.54 12.53
CA LYS A 67 -27.75 -5.45 11.73
C LYS A 67 -27.45 -6.73 10.96
N GLY A 68 -28.30 -7.73 11.04
CA GLY A 68 -28.15 -9.02 10.40
C GLY A 68 -27.20 -9.98 11.12
N PHE A 69 -26.84 -9.76 12.38
CA PHE A 69 -25.99 -10.71 13.11
C PHE A 69 -26.82 -11.87 13.65
N SER A 70 -26.50 -13.09 13.20
CA SER A 70 -26.99 -14.33 13.80
C SER A 70 -26.04 -14.86 14.87
N ALA A 71 -26.52 -15.76 15.73
CA ALA A 71 -25.69 -16.45 16.71
C ALA A 71 -24.49 -17.15 16.07
N LEU A 72 -24.67 -17.73 14.86
CA LEU A 72 -23.58 -18.38 14.14
C LEU A 72 -22.50 -17.40 13.70
N ILE A 73 -22.87 -16.23 13.17
CA ILE A 73 -21.91 -15.17 12.82
C ILE A 73 -21.17 -14.69 14.06
N VAL A 74 -21.89 -14.47 15.17
CA VAL A 74 -21.30 -14.00 16.43
C VAL A 74 -20.33 -15.05 17.00
N ALA A 75 -20.75 -16.31 17.17
CA ALA A 75 -19.89 -17.38 17.67
C ALA A 75 -18.64 -17.56 16.78
N SER A 76 -18.82 -17.45 15.47
CA SER A 76 -17.72 -17.54 14.50
C SER A 76 -16.74 -16.36 14.57
N GLN A 77 -17.20 -15.17 14.95
CA GLN A 77 -16.34 -14.00 15.14
C GLN A 77 -15.38 -14.18 16.32
N TYR A 78 -15.87 -14.80 17.41
CA TYR A 78 -15.10 -14.98 18.64
C TYR A 78 -14.41 -16.34 18.75
N GLY A 79 -14.61 -17.22 17.78
CA GLY A 79 -13.89 -18.50 17.72
C GLY A 79 -14.46 -19.57 18.64
N HIS A 80 -15.71 -19.44 19.08
CA HIS A 80 -16.36 -20.39 19.98
C HIS A 80 -16.79 -21.64 19.20
N ALA A 81 -15.85 -22.55 18.94
CA ALA A 81 -16.06 -23.74 18.11
C ALA A 81 -17.22 -24.62 18.61
N ASP A 82 -17.38 -24.80 19.93
CA ASP A 82 -18.47 -25.57 20.52
C ASP A 82 -19.84 -24.94 20.21
N ASN A 83 -19.95 -23.62 20.33
CA ASN A 83 -21.16 -22.89 19.96
C ASN A 83 -21.45 -23.03 18.46
N VAL A 84 -20.42 -22.90 17.61
CA VAL A 84 -20.56 -23.07 16.16
C VAL A 84 -21.08 -24.47 15.82
N ASN A 85 -20.48 -25.51 16.39
CA ASN A 85 -20.89 -26.90 16.17
C ASN A 85 -22.32 -27.14 16.64
N LEU A 86 -22.68 -26.70 17.85
CA LEU A 86 -24.05 -26.81 18.38
C LEU A 86 -25.07 -26.13 17.47
N LEU A 87 -24.79 -24.90 17.01
CA LEU A 87 -25.68 -24.16 16.12
C LEU A 87 -25.85 -24.89 14.78
N LEU A 88 -24.76 -25.41 14.21
CA LEU A 88 -24.80 -26.19 12.96
C LEU A 88 -25.54 -27.53 13.12
N GLU A 89 -25.42 -28.20 14.27
CA GLU A 89 -26.21 -29.40 14.62
C GLU A 89 -27.71 -29.09 14.73
N LYS A 90 -28.04 -27.88 15.17
CA LYS A 90 -29.42 -27.37 15.26
C LYS A 90 -29.90 -26.69 13.96
N ASN A 91 -29.25 -27.01 12.84
CA ASN A 91 -29.60 -26.55 11.49
C ASN A 91 -29.57 -25.02 11.31
N ALA A 92 -28.63 -24.32 11.97
CA ALA A 92 -28.32 -22.94 11.63
C ALA A 92 -27.94 -22.84 10.14
N ASP A 93 -28.52 -21.88 9.43
CA ASP A 93 -28.15 -21.57 8.05
C ASP A 93 -26.73 -20.97 8.04
N VAL A 94 -25.81 -21.78 7.54
CA VAL A 94 -24.37 -21.48 7.46
C VAL A 94 -24.05 -20.28 6.55
N ASN A 95 -25.00 -19.89 5.68
CA ASN A 95 -24.80 -18.88 4.64
C ASN A 95 -25.52 -17.55 4.92
N LEU A 96 -26.11 -17.37 6.10
CA LEU A 96 -26.68 -16.09 6.49
C LEU A 96 -25.65 -14.97 6.38
N LYS A 97 -26.12 -13.82 5.91
CA LYS A 97 -25.35 -12.60 5.73
C LYS A 97 -25.87 -11.52 6.66
N ASN A 98 -24.97 -10.78 7.28
CA ASN A 98 -25.34 -9.54 7.95
C ASN A 98 -25.57 -8.39 6.95
N ALA A 99 -25.93 -7.20 7.42
CA ALA A 99 -26.20 -6.03 6.57
C ALA A 99 -25.03 -5.64 5.65
N GLY A 100 -23.78 -5.97 6.00
CA GLY A 100 -22.59 -5.76 5.17
C GLY A 100 -22.25 -6.95 4.26
N GLY A 101 -23.12 -7.95 4.14
CA GLY A 101 -22.88 -9.16 3.36
C GLY A 101 -21.90 -10.15 4.02
N VAL A 102 -21.53 -9.95 5.29
CA VAL A 102 -20.56 -10.81 6.00
C VAL A 102 -21.24 -12.11 6.44
N THR A 103 -20.64 -13.25 6.09
CA THR A 103 -21.04 -14.58 6.56
C THR A 103 -20.19 -15.05 7.75
N ALA A 104 -20.62 -16.13 8.40
CA ALA A 104 -19.84 -16.82 9.43
C ALA A 104 -18.43 -17.22 8.94
N LEU A 105 -18.31 -17.69 7.69
CA LEU A 105 -17.02 -18.07 7.10
C LEU A 105 -16.09 -16.88 6.93
N ILE A 106 -16.61 -15.75 6.43
CA ILE A 106 -15.83 -14.53 6.22
C ILE A 106 -15.29 -14.00 7.55
N ILE A 107 -16.12 -13.94 8.60
CA ILE A 107 -15.71 -13.40 9.90
C ILE A 107 -14.76 -14.35 10.65
N ALA A 108 -14.94 -15.67 10.54
CA ALA A 108 -14.01 -16.66 11.09
C ALA A 108 -12.63 -16.57 10.42
N ALA A 109 -12.61 -16.49 9.08
CA ALA A 109 -11.38 -16.37 8.31
C ALA A 109 -10.63 -15.07 8.61
N LYS A 110 -11.33 -13.94 8.79
CA LYS A 110 -10.74 -12.67 9.22
C LYS A 110 -10.05 -12.75 10.58
N ASN A 111 -10.69 -13.44 11.54
CA ASN A 111 -10.20 -13.49 12.93
C ASN A 111 -9.25 -14.66 13.22
N GLY A 112 -8.98 -15.53 12.25
CA GLY A 112 -7.96 -16.58 12.40
C GLY A 112 -8.46 -17.88 13.02
N HIS A 113 -9.78 -18.11 13.04
CA HIS A 113 -10.38 -19.27 13.71
C HIS A 113 -10.44 -20.48 12.77
N ALA A 114 -9.32 -21.19 12.61
CA ALA A 114 -9.17 -22.29 11.64
C ALA A 114 -10.17 -23.43 11.86
N ASP A 115 -10.41 -23.83 13.12
CA ASP A 115 -11.36 -24.91 13.46
C ASP A 115 -12.79 -24.54 13.06
N VAL A 116 -13.18 -23.29 13.32
CA VAL A 116 -14.48 -22.74 12.91
C VAL A 116 -14.58 -22.70 11.38
N VAL A 117 -13.54 -22.24 10.67
CA VAL A 117 -13.52 -22.25 9.20
C VAL A 117 -13.75 -23.67 8.67
N ASN A 118 -13.07 -24.67 9.24
CA ASN A 118 -13.21 -26.07 8.83
C ASN A 118 -14.62 -26.60 9.09
N ALA A 119 -15.19 -26.32 10.27
CA ALA A 119 -16.55 -26.74 10.62
C ALA A 119 -17.60 -26.12 9.67
N LEU A 120 -17.49 -24.83 9.38
CA LEU A 120 -18.38 -24.12 8.46
C LEU A 120 -18.29 -24.68 7.03
N LEU A 121 -17.07 -24.92 6.52
CA LEU A 121 -16.89 -25.50 5.18
C LEU A 121 -17.41 -26.94 5.11
N ALA A 122 -17.26 -27.74 6.17
CA ALA A 122 -17.81 -29.09 6.24
C ALA A 122 -19.35 -29.11 6.22
N LYS A 123 -20.00 -28.02 6.64
CA LYS A 123 -21.46 -27.83 6.63
C LYS A 123 -21.98 -27.04 5.43
N GLY A 124 -21.16 -26.85 4.38
CA GLY A 124 -21.61 -26.25 3.13
C GLY A 124 -21.61 -24.72 3.11
N ALA A 125 -20.75 -24.08 3.92
CA ALA A 125 -20.49 -22.65 3.77
C ALA A 125 -20.04 -22.32 2.34
N GLN A 126 -20.67 -21.34 1.72
CA GLN A 126 -20.32 -20.85 0.39
C GLN A 126 -18.93 -20.20 0.42
N ILE A 127 -17.93 -20.94 -0.06
CA ILE A 127 -16.51 -20.54 -0.03
C ILE A 127 -16.23 -19.21 -0.75
N ASN A 128 -17.04 -18.90 -1.75
CA ASN A 128 -16.93 -17.72 -2.61
C ASN A 128 -17.95 -16.61 -2.25
N ALA A 129 -18.60 -16.69 -1.09
CA ALA A 129 -19.47 -15.61 -0.64
C ALA A 129 -18.68 -14.29 -0.55
N GLN A 130 -19.29 -13.21 -1.04
CA GLN A 130 -18.76 -11.87 -1.00
C GLN A 130 -19.58 -10.96 -0.08
N THR A 131 -18.89 -10.06 0.63
CA THR A 131 -19.49 -8.89 1.28
C THR A 131 -20.09 -7.94 0.25
N THR A 132 -20.77 -6.89 0.70
CA THR A 132 -21.22 -5.79 -0.18
C THR A 132 -20.08 -5.17 -0.97
N ASP A 133 -18.86 -5.18 -0.41
CA ASP A 133 -17.64 -4.62 -1.01
C ASP A 133 -16.87 -5.63 -1.87
N GLY A 134 -17.45 -6.80 -2.15
CA GLY A 134 -16.83 -7.84 -2.96
C GLY A 134 -15.73 -8.64 -2.24
N ILE A 135 -15.61 -8.54 -0.92
CA ILE A 135 -14.53 -9.19 -0.15
C ILE A 135 -14.92 -10.64 0.17
N THR A 136 -14.02 -11.58 -0.09
CA THR A 136 -14.18 -13.01 0.25
C THR A 136 -13.45 -13.40 1.54
N ALA A 137 -13.75 -14.59 2.07
CA ALA A 137 -13.02 -15.16 3.20
C ALA A 137 -11.51 -15.34 2.89
N LEU A 138 -11.18 -15.72 1.65
CA LEU A 138 -9.79 -15.87 1.19
C LEU A 138 -9.04 -14.54 1.28
N MET A 139 -9.64 -13.45 0.77
CA MET A 139 -9.02 -12.13 0.79
C MET A 139 -8.71 -11.65 2.21
N LEU A 140 -9.63 -11.83 3.16
CA LEU A 140 -9.40 -11.45 4.56
C LEU A 140 -8.37 -12.34 5.26
N ALA A 141 -8.36 -13.65 4.99
CA ALA A 141 -7.35 -14.56 5.53
C ALA A 141 -5.94 -14.13 5.08
N ILE A 142 -5.77 -13.79 3.80
CA ILE A 142 -4.51 -13.30 3.24
C ILE A 142 -4.09 -11.98 3.90
N GLN A 143 -5.00 -11.00 3.93
CA GLN A 143 -4.71 -9.67 4.47
C GLN A 143 -4.28 -9.77 5.94
N LYS A 144 -5.00 -10.56 6.74
CA LYS A 144 -4.73 -10.75 8.16
C LYS A 144 -3.57 -11.70 8.46
N GLY A 145 -3.01 -12.36 7.44
CA GLY A 145 -1.83 -13.21 7.59
C GLY A 145 -2.12 -14.61 8.10
N HIS A 146 -3.38 -15.04 8.03
CA HIS A 146 -3.79 -16.39 8.41
C HIS A 146 -3.48 -17.36 7.29
N GLU A 147 -2.19 -17.60 7.01
CA GLU A 147 -1.73 -18.38 5.86
C GLU A 147 -2.27 -19.82 5.85
N GLY A 148 -2.45 -20.43 7.02
CA GLY A 148 -3.08 -21.75 7.15
C GLY A 148 -4.52 -21.74 6.63
N ILE A 149 -5.32 -20.74 7.03
CA ILE A 149 -6.71 -20.57 6.56
C ILE A 149 -6.74 -20.26 5.07
N ALA A 150 -5.87 -19.35 4.60
CA ALA A 150 -5.77 -19.05 3.17
C ALA A 150 -5.41 -20.31 2.36
N GLY A 151 -4.48 -21.13 2.86
CA GLY A 151 -4.13 -22.44 2.29
C GLY A 151 -5.34 -23.37 2.20
N THR A 152 -6.06 -23.58 3.30
CA THR A 152 -7.28 -24.39 3.34
C THR A 152 -8.33 -23.93 2.34
N LEU A 153 -8.57 -22.61 2.26
CA LEU A 153 -9.54 -22.05 1.31
C LEU A 153 -9.10 -22.29 -0.14
N LEU A 154 -7.82 -22.11 -0.46
CA LEU A 154 -7.27 -22.37 -1.79
C LEU A 154 -7.34 -23.86 -2.17
N GLU A 155 -7.10 -24.76 -1.22
CA GLU A 155 -7.21 -26.21 -1.41
C GLU A 155 -8.65 -26.65 -1.64
N LYS A 156 -9.60 -26.03 -0.95
CA LYS A 156 -11.05 -26.29 -1.09
C LYS A 156 -11.70 -25.57 -2.29
N GLY A 157 -10.91 -24.93 -3.15
CA GLY A 157 -11.40 -24.38 -4.42
C GLY A 157 -11.98 -22.97 -4.31
N ALA A 158 -11.51 -22.14 -3.37
CA ALA A 158 -11.81 -20.71 -3.37
C ALA A 158 -11.38 -20.09 -4.72
N ASP A 159 -12.29 -19.30 -5.31
CA ASP A 159 -12.03 -18.62 -6.58
C ASP A 159 -11.06 -17.46 -6.36
N ILE A 160 -9.90 -17.57 -7.00
CA ILE A 160 -8.79 -16.61 -6.90
C ILE A 160 -8.98 -15.38 -7.80
N HIS A 161 -9.97 -15.41 -8.71
CA HIS A 161 -10.23 -14.36 -9.69
C HIS A 161 -11.32 -13.38 -9.27
N LEU A 162 -12.02 -13.65 -8.15
CA LEU A 162 -12.95 -12.71 -7.57
C LEU A 162 -12.25 -11.40 -7.18
N GLN A 163 -13.03 -10.32 -7.25
CA GLN A 163 -12.55 -8.96 -7.09
C GLN A 163 -13.40 -8.22 -6.06
N THR A 164 -12.75 -7.35 -5.28
CA THR A 164 -13.45 -6.34 -4.47
C THR A 164 -14.07 -5.27 -5.38
N GLN A 165 -14.86 -4.35 -4.81
CA GLN A 165 -15.33 -3.16 -5.53
C GLN A 165 -14.18 -2.34 -6.13
N ASP A 166 -13.03 -2.28 -5.45
CA ASP A 166 -11.80 -1.64 -5.94
C ASP A 166 -10.99 -2.51 -6.93
N LYS A 167 -11.59 -3.59 -7.44
CA LYS A 167 -10.97 -4.56 -8.35
C LYS A 167 -9.74 -5.27 -7.78
N LEU A 168 -9.58 -5.30 -6.44
CA LEU A 168 -8.47 -6.02 -5.81
C LEU A 168 -8.70 -7.53 -5.92
N THR A 169 -7.72 -8.24 -6.46
CA THR A 169 -7.68 -9.70 -6.47
C THR A 169 -6.93 -10.24 -5.26
N ALA A 170 -7.05 -11.54 -4.97
CA ALA A 170 -6.26 -12.20 -3.93
C ALA A 170 -4.74 -12.03 -4.15
N LEU A 171 -4.27 -12.01 -5.41
CA LEU A 171 -2.86 -11.82 -5.74
C LEU A 171 -2.37 -10.41 -5.40
N ILE A 172 -3.17 -9.38 -5.70
CA ILE A 172 -2.83 -7.99 -5.37
C ILE A 172 -2.76 -7.81 -3.85
N ILE A 173 -3.72 -8.35 -3.10
CA ILE A 173 -3.73 -8.29 -1.62
C ILE A 173 -2.51 -9.02 -1.04
N ALA A 174 -2.23 -10.24 -1.52
CA ALA A 174 -1.07 -11.01 -1.08
C ALA A 174 0.26 -10.28 -1.35
N ALA A 175 0.39 -9.63 -2.51
CA ALA A 175 1.57 -8.85 -2.87
C ALA A 175 1.71 -7.57 -2.06
N MET A 176 0.60 -6.88 -1.77
CA MET A 176 0.56 -5.68 -0.93
C MET A 176 0.99 -5.99 0.51
N ASP A 177 0.48 -7.08 1.09
CA ASP A 177 0.72 -7.45 2.50
C ASP A 177 1.92 -8.39 2.71
N GLY A 178 2.74 -8.62 1.68
CA GLY A 178 4.00 -9.37 1.83
C GLY A 178 3.83 -10.88 2.02
N ARG A 179 2.72 -11.47 1.59
CA ARG A 179 2.40 -12.90 1.76
C ARG A 179 3.05 -13.76 0.67
N ALA A 180 4.37 -13.89 0.68
CA ALA A 180 5.13 -14.56 -0.38
C ALA A 180 4.67 -16.01 -0.65
N SER A 181 4.47 -16.81 0.41
CA SER A 181 3.95 -18.18 0.32
C SER A 181 2.59 -18.25 -0.40
N ILE A 182 1.71 -17.29 -0.12
CA ILE A 182 0.39 -17.21 -0.77
C ILE A 182 0.52 -16.74 -2.22
N VAL A 183 1.39 -15.78 -2.53
CA VAL A 183 1.68 -15.35 -3.91
C VAL A 183 2.08 -16.56 -4.76
N ASP A 184 3.00 -17.39 -4.28
CA ASP A 184 3.44 -18.59 -4.99
C ASP A 184 2.27 -19.55 -5.26
N LYS A 185 1.42 -19.80 -4.25
CA LYS A 185 0.22 -20.66 -4.39
C LYS A 185 -0.79 -20.10 -5.39
N LEU A 186 -1.06 -18.78 -5.35
CA LEU A 186 -2.00 -18.12 -6.26
C LEU A 186 -1.51 -18.19 -7.71
N LEU A 187 -0.21 -17.92 -7.94
CA LEU A 187 0.40 -18.00 -9.26
C LEU A 187 0.43 -19.44 -9.79
N ALA A 188 0.69 -20.43 -8.94
CA ALA A 188 0.61 -21.84 -9.31
C ALA A 188 -0.82 -22.27 -9.71
N LYS A 189 -1.84 -21.62 -9.15
CA LYS A 189 -3.26 -21.81 -9.51
C LYS A 189 -3.72 -20.96 -10.70
N GLY A 190 -2.82 -20.25 -11.38
CA GLY A 190 -3.15 -19.49 -12.59
C GLY A 190 -3.67 -18.08 -12.34
N ALA A 191 -3.38 -17.45 -11.20
CA ALA A 191 -3.70 -16.04 -10.98
C ALA A 191 -3.13 -15.17 -12.12
N LYS A 192 -3.97 -14.25 -12.63
CA LYS A 192 -3.55 -13.29 -13.67
C LYS A 192 -2.53 -12.31 -13.06
N VAL A 193 -1.26 -12.47 -13.46
CA VAL A 193 -0.10 -11.72 -12.94
C VAL A 193 -0.31 -10.20 -13.05
N ASP A 194 -0.82 -9.76 -14.21
CA ASP A 194 -1.02 -8.35 -14.55
C ASP A 194 -2.48 -7.89 -14.39
N ALA A 195 -3.23 -8.49 -13.46
CA ALA A 195 -4.52 -7.93 -13.07
C ALA A 195 -4.32 -6.54 -12.45
N GLN A 196 -5.18 -5.58 -12.83
CA GLN A 196 -5.13 -4.21 -12.34
C GLN A 196 -6.31 -3.92 -11.42
N ALA A 197 -6.02 -3.27 -10.29
CA ALA A 197 -7.01 -2.68 -9.41
C ALA A 197 -7.68 -1.44 -10.06
N ALA A 198 -8.64 -0.83 -9.37
CA ALA A 198 -9.35 0.36 -9.85
C ALA A 198 -8.42 1.56 -10.11
N ASP A 199 -7.30 1.63 -9.41
CA ASP A 199 -6.25 2.65 -9.58
C ASP A 199 -5.13 2.22 -10.55
N ASN A 200 -5.40 1.20 -11.37
CA ASN A 200 -4.46 0.61 -12.33
C ASN A 200 -3.22 -0.04 -11.71
N THR A 201 -3.13 -0.18 -10.39
CA THR A 201 -2.00 -0.86 -9.74
C THR A 201 -2.07 -2.38 -9.94
N THR A 202 -0.90 -3.00 -10.10
CA THR A 202 -0.74 -4.46 -10.19
C THR A 202 -0.13 -5.02 -8.91
N ALA A 203 -0.08 -6.35 -8.80
CA ALA A 203 0.67 -7.02 -7.75
C ALA A 203 2.14 -6.61 -7.72
N LEU A 204 2.78 -6.43 -8.90
CA LEU A 204 4.17 -5.99 -8.99
C LEU A 204 4.34 -4.56 -8.45
N TYR A 205 3.42 -3.65 -8.79
CA TYR A 205 3.43 -2.29 -8.27
C TYR A 205 3.31 -2.25 -6.75
N MET A 206 2.36 -3.00 -6.18
CA MET A 206 2.15 -3.02 -4.72
C MET A 206 3.33 -3.64 -3.96
N ALA A 207 3.89 -4.74 -4.47
CA ALA A 207 5.09 -5.34 -3.89
C ALA A 207 6.31 -4.41 -3.97
N ALA A 208 6.47 -3.70 -5.10
CA ALA A 208 7.54 -2.74 -5.31
C ALA A 208 7.42 -1.54 -4.35
N ARG A 209 6.21 -1.00 -4.18
CA ARG A 209 5.92 0.10 -3.24
C ARG A 209 6.26 -0.28 -1.80
N ASN A 210 5.88 -1.47 -1.37
CA ASN A 210 5.98 -1.90 0.03
C ASN A 210 7.30 -2.61 0.39
N GLY A 211 8.24 -2.74 -0.55
CA GLY A 211 9.57 -3.32 -0.26
C GLY A 211 9.61 -4.85 -0.24
N HIS A 212 8.61 -5.53 -0.81
CA HIS A 212 8.51 -6.99 -0.79
C HIS A 212 9.37 -7.65 -1.89
N THR A 213 10.69 -7.59 -1.71
CA THR A 213 11.68 -8.04 -2.71
C THR A 213 11.48 -9.47 -3.20
N ALA A 214 11.14 -10.42 -2.32
CA ALA A 214 10.89 -11.80 -2.71
C ALA A 214 9.71 -11.92 -3.68
N ILE A 215 8.63 -11.19 -3.41
CA ILE A 215 7.41 -11.17 -4.24
C ILE A 215 7.70 -10.52 -5.58
N VAL A 216 8.43 -9.41 -5.61
CA VAL A 216 8.86 -8.76 -6.87
C VAL A 216 9.63 -9.77 -7.73
N LYS A 217 10.62 -10.47 -7.17
CA LYS A 217 11.39 -11.47 -7.92
C LYS A 217 10.51 -12.60 -8.45
N THR A 218 9.57 -13.11 -7.66
CA THR A 218 8.60 -14.13 -8.10
C THR A 218 7.75 -13.63 -9.26
N LEU A 219 7.15 -12.44 -9.14
CA LEU A 219 6.28 -11.86 -10.17
C LEU A 219 7.06 -11.63 -11.49
N LEU A 220 8.28 -11.11 -11.40
CA LEU A 220 9.16 -10.93 -12.57
C LEU A 220 9.58 -12.27 -13.19
N ALA A 221 9.76 -13.33 -12.40
CA ALA A 221 10.00 -14.68 -12.91
C ALA A 221 8.77 -15.29 -13.59
N LYS A 222 7.57 -14.80 -13.27
CA LYS A 222 6.29 -15.12 -13.93
C LYS A 222 5.91 -14.12 -15.03
N ASN A 223 6.90 -13.40 -15.56
CA ASN A 223 6.75 -12.46 -16.68
C ASN A 223 5.75 -11.32 -16.43
N ALA A 224 5.64 -10.84 -15.18
CA ALA A 224 4.91 -9.61 -14.89
C ALA A 224 5.42 -8.46 -15.76
N ALA A 225 4.51 -7.69 -16.34
CA ALA A 225 4.87 -6.53 -17.15
C ALA A 225 5.46 -5.42 -16.25
N VAL A 226 6.71 -5.01 -16.55
CA VAL A 226 7.52 -4.16 -15.68
C VAL A 226 7.14 -2.67 -15.71
N ASP A 227 6.50 -2.21 -16.78
CA ASP A 227 6.20 -0.79 -17.03
C ASP A 227 4.69 -0.50 -17.11
N LEU A 228 3.83 -1.37 -16.55
CA LEU A 228 2.41 -1.04 -16.46
C LEU A 228 2.21 0.19 -15.57
N LEU A 229 1.40 1.11 -16.07
CA LEU A 229 1.14 2.40 -15.41
C LEU A 229 0.00 2.25 -14.40
N ALA A 230 0.25 2.70 -13.17
CA ALA A 230 -0.78 3.02 -12.20
C ALA A 230 -1.37 4.41 -12.50
N ILE A 231 -2.35 4.86 -11.70
CA ILE A 231 -2.78 6.26 -11.72
C ILE A 231 -1.58 7.20 -11.53
N ASN A 232 -1.64 8.37 -12.18
CA ASN A 232 -0.58 9.37 -12.26
C ASN A 232 0.64 8.96 -13.07
N ASP A 233 0.47 7.98 -13.96
CA ASP A 233 1.48 7.58 -14.95
C ASP A 233 2.77 7.04 -14.30
N THR A 234 2.62 6.36 -13.16
CA THR A 234 3.74 5.82 -12.38
C THR A 234 3.93 4.32 -12.60
N THR A 235 5.18 3.87 -12.61
CA THR A 235 5.57 2.46 -12.77
C THR A 235 6.03 1.83 -11.45
N PRO A 236 6.16 0.49 -11.37
CA PRO A 236 6.86 -0.17 -10.26
C PRO A 236 8.26 0.39 -9.98
N LEU A 237 9.03 0.75 -11.02
CA LEU A 237 10.36 1.34 -10.85
C LEU A 237 10.26 2.73 -10.21
N PHE A 238 9.28 3.54 -10.63
CA PHE A 238 9.03 4.86 -10.08
C PHE A 238 8.78 4.81 -8.57
N ILE A 239 7.85 3.95 -8.13
CA ILE A 239 7.48 3.87 -6.71
C ILE A 239 8.57 3.20 -5.86
N ALA A 240 9.30 2.22 -6.40
CA ALA A 240 10.47 1.63 -5.73
C ALA A 240 11.60 2.65 -5.54
N ALA A 241 11.84 3.49 -6.55
CA ALA A 241 12.86 4.54 -6.48
C ALA A 241 12.49 5.64 -5.48
N GLN A 242 11.22 6.05 -5.42
CA GLN A 242 10.72 6.99 -4.41
C GLN A 242 10.93 6.46 -2.98
N ASN A 243 10.70 5.16 -2.76
CA ASN A 243 10.77 4.56 -1.43
C ASN A 243 12.16 4.01 -1.05
N GLY A 244 13.13 4.06 -1.96
CA GLY A 244 14.52 3.68 -1.66
C GLY A 244 14.80 2.17 -1.69
N HIS A 245 13.93 1.36 -2.30
CA HIS A 245 14.05 -0.10 -2.30
C HIS A 245 15.06 -0.58 -3.36
N ILE A 246 16.36 -0.46 -3.06
CA ILE A 246 17.45 -0.69 -4.02
C ILE A 246 17.45 -2.10 -4.64
N GLU A 247 17.15 -3.15 -3.88
CA GLU A 247 17.09 -4.51 -4.41
C GLU A 247 15.97 -4.68 -5.43
N ILE A 248 14.84 -3.99 -5.22
CA ILE A 248 13.69 -4.00 -6.13
C ILE A 248 14.01 -3.17 -7.37
N VAL A 249 14.61 -1.99 -7.22
CA VAL A 249 15.08 -1.16 -8.33
C VAL A 249 16.00 -1.99 -9.23
N ASN A 250 17.02 -2.64 -8.66
CA ASN A 250 17.94 -3.48 -9.42
C ASN A 250 17.23 -4.64 -10.13
N ALA A 251 16.26 -5.30 -9.48
CA ALA A 251 15.49 -6.39 -10.08
C ALA A 251 14.64 -5.91 -11.27
N LEU A 252 14.01 -4.74 -11.16
CA LEU A 252 13.20 -4.13 -12.22
C LEU A 252 14.06 -3.69 -13.40
N LEU A 253 15.19 -3.02 -13.14
CA LEU A 253 16.15 -2.60 -14.19
C LEU A 253 16.74 -3.82 -14.93
N ALA A 254 17.06 -4.90 -14.20
CA ALA A 254 17.53 -6.14 -14.81
C ALA A 254 16.48 -6.81 -15.72
N LYS A 255 15.20 -6.46 -15.57
CA LYS A 255 14.09 -6.89 -16.43
C LYS A 255 13.69 -5.84 -17.47
N GLY A 256 14.50 -4.80 -17.66
CA GLY A 256 14.32 -3.80 -18.71
C GLY A 256 13.30 -2.71 -18.39
N ALA A 257 13.00 -2.47 -17.11
CA ALA A 257 12.16 -1.34 -16.72
C ALA A 257 12.73 -0.01 -17.24
N LYS A 258 11.88 0.82 -17.81
CA LYS A 258 12.28 2.10 -18.42
C LYS A 258 12.61 3.13 -17.35
N THR A 259 13.79 3.74 -17.45
CA THR A 259 14.26 4.76 -16.50
C THR A 259 13.71 6.16 -16.75
N ASP A 260 13.04 6.39 -17.88
CA ASP A 260 12.59 7.70 -18.36
C ASP A 260 11.08 7.89 -18.38
N VAL A 261 10.31 6.95 -17.80
CA VAL A 261 8.86 7.12 -17.62
C VAL A 261 8.61 8.27 -16.65
N GLN A 262 7.68 9.14 -17.05
CA GLN A 262 7.37 10.36 -16.33
C GLN A 262 5.98 10.28 -15.70
N ASP A 263 5.86 10.81 -14.49
CA ASP A 263 4.55 11.07 -13.89
C ASP A 263 3.88 12.29 -14.54
N LYS A 264 2.67 12.63 -14.08
CA LYS A 264 1.94 13.83 -14.54
C LYS A 264 2.65 15.17 -14.34
N ASN A 265 3.68 15.22 -13.50
CA ASN A 265 4.50 16.41 -13.26
C ASN A 265 5.80 16.39 -14.07
N GLY A 266 5.97 15.43 -14.98
CA GLY A 266 7.20 15.24 -15.74
C GLY A 266 8.35 14.68 -14.91
N ALA A 267 8.12 14.22 -13.68
CA ALA A 267 9.19 13.68 -12.83
C ALA A 267 9.53 12.24 -13.23
N THR A 268 10.80 11.86 -13.12
CA THR A 268 11.29 10.49 -13.42
C THR A 268 11.64 9.74 -12.13
N PRO A 269 11.90 8.42 -12.16
CA PRO A 269 12.44 7.70 -11.02
C PRO A 269 13.70 8.36 -10.42
N LEU A 270 14.59 8.92 -11.27
CA LEU A 270 15.80 9.61 -10.82
C LEU A 270 15.47 10.91 -10.08
N THR A 271 14.50 11.68 -10.59
CA THR A 271 13.99 12.91 -9.95
C THR A 271 13.52 12.63 -8.52
N LEU A 272 12.77 11.54 -8.32
CA LEU A 272 12.22 11.16 -7.02
C LEU A 272 13.29 10.60 -6.08
N ALA A 273 14.18 9.74 -6.57
CA ALA A 273 15.30 9.23 -5.78
C ALA A 273 16.21 10.36 -5.28
N ALA A 274 16.45 11.37 -6.13
CA ALA A 274 17.25 12.54 -5.76
C ALA A 274 16.55 13.48 -4.79
N LEU A 275 15.24 13.68 -4.95
CA LEU A 275 14.41 14.47 -4.03
C LEU A 275 14.43 13.91 -2.61
N ILE A 276 14.39 12.57 -2.46
CA ILE A 276 14.31 11.91 -1.15
C ILE A 276 15.70 11.58 -0.57
N GLY A 277 16.74 11.55 -1.40
CA GLY A 277 18.12 11.33 -0.95
C GLY A 277 18.61 9.88 -1.05
N HIS A 278 18.00 9.04 -1.88
CA HIS A 278 18.34 7.62 -2.02
C HIS A 278 19.57 7.42 -2.91
N VAL A 279 20.77 7.62 -2.34
CA VAL A 279 22.06 7.60 -3.05
C VAL A 279 22.27 6.34 -3.91
N ASP A 280 22.01 5.15 -3.38
CA ASP A 280 22.26 3.90 -4.11
C ASP A 280 21.27 3.70 -5.27
N VAL A 281 20.03 4.16 -5.11
CA VAL A 281 19.02 4.17 -6.18
C VAL A 281 19.44 5.14 -7.29
N VAL A 282 19.90 6.34 -6.93
CA VAL A 282 20.44 7.33 -7.89
C VAL A 282 21.58 6.71 -8.70
N LYS A 283 22.55 6.08 -8.04
CA LYS A 283 23.67 5.38 -8.70
C LYS A 283 23.17 4.29 -9.66
N ALA A 284 22.22 3.46 -9.23
CA ALA A 284 21.68 2.38 -10.05
C ALA A 284 20.95 2.91 -11.30
N LEU A 285 20.13 3.95 -11.16
CA LEU A 285 19.40 4.56 -12.26
C LEU A 285 20.34 5.20 -13.28
N LEU A 286 21.35 5.95 -12.83
CA LEU A 286 22.35 6.58 -13.71
C LEU A 286 23.17 5.52 -14.47
N LYS A 287 23.57 4.45 -13.79
CA LYS A 287 24.26 3.31 -14.42
C LYS A 287 23.42 2.67 -15.53
N GLN A 288 22.09 2.69 -15.39
CA GLN A 288 21.15 2.18 -16.40
C GLN A 288 20.74 3.23 -17.44
N GLY A 289 21.40 4.38 -17.49
CA GLY A 289 21.21 5.40 -18.54
C GLY A 289 20.08 6.40 -18.26
N ALA A 290 19.63 6.55 -17.01
CA ALA A 290 18.73 7.64 -16.65
C ALA A 290 19.36 9.00 -17.00
N LYS A 291 18.57 9.88 -17.61
CA LYS A 291 19.04 11.22 -18.01
C LYS A 291 19.27 12.09 -16.78
N VAL A 292 20.55 12.34 -16.47
CA VAL A 292 20.98 13.07 -15.26
C VAL A 292 20.35 14.47 -15.13
N ASP A 293 20.16 15.17 -16.25
CA ASP A 293 19.63 16.54 -16.32
C ASP A 293 18.16 16.61 -16.75
N HIS A 294 17.39 15.51 -16.66
CA HIS A 294 15.97 15.56 -17.00
C HIS A 294 15.24 16.63 -16.18
N GLN A 295 14.46 17.48 -16.87
CA GLN A 295 13.66 18.53 -16.23
C GLN A 295 12.21 18.09 -16.11
N ALA A 296 11.68 18.13 -14.89
CA ALA A 296 10.24 18.03 -14.65
C ALA A 296 9.50 19.22 -15.28
N THR A 297 8.16 19.20 -15.31
CA THR A 297 7.35 20.23 -15.96
C THR A 297 7.65 21.65 -15.47
N ASN A 298 8.05 21.82 -14.21
CA ASN A 298 8.45 23.10 -13.62
C ASN A 298 9.95 23.44 -13.76
N GLY A 299 10.67 22.69 -14.60
CA GLY A 299 12.10 22.87 -14.86
C GLY A 299 13.04 22.30 -13.80
N PHE A 300 12.53 21.65 -12.74
CA PHE A 300 13.39 21.08 -11.70
C PHE A 300 14.15 19.86 -12.22
N THR A 301 15.46 19.85 -12.00
CA THR A 301 16.36 18.72 -12.25
C THR A 301 16.56 17.89 -10.97
N PRO A 302 17.04 16.63 -11.06
CA PRO A 302 17.47 15.86 -9.90
C PRO A 302 18.46 16.62 -9.00
N LEU A 303 19.41 17.36 -9.59
CA LEU A 303 20.40 18.14 -8.86
C LEU A 303 19.76 19.27 -8.03
N ILE A 304 18.80 20.00 -8.62
CA ILE A 304 18.07 21.06 -7.93
C ILE A 304 17.29 20.49 -6.73
N LEU A 305 16.61 19.36 -6.92
CA LEU A 305 15.81 18.75 -5.84
C LEU A 305 16.68 18.17 -4.71
N ALA A 306 17.82 17.55 -5.05
CA ALA A 306 18.78 17.10 -4.05
C ALA A 306 19.35 18.29 -3.26
N ALA A 307 19.66 19.40 -3.92
CA ALA A 307 20.14 20.62 -3.28
C ALA A 307 19.11 21.31 -2.40
N GLN A 308 17.84 21.33 -2.83
CA GLN A 308 16.72 21.83 -2.02
C GLN A 308 16.55 21.09 -0.68
N ASN A 309 16.93 19.81 -0.61
CA ASN A 309 16.75 18.97 0.59
C ASN A 309 18.09 18.62 1.27
N GLY A 310 19.20 19.24 0.85
CA GLY A 310 20.50 19.08 1.51
C GLY A 310 21.16 17.72 1.29
N HIS A 311 20.83 16.99 0.23
CA HIS A 311 21.34 15.64 -0.04
C HIS A 311 22.71 15.68 -0.73
N THR A 312 23.75 16.12 -0.01
CA THR A 312 25.11 16.31 -0.53
C THR A 312 25.68 15.07 -1.23
N ALA A 313 25.49 13.87 -0.68
CA ALA A 313 25.98 12.64 -1.30
C ALA A 313 25.29 12.33 -2.65
N VAL A 314 24.01 12.68 -2.81
CA VAL A 314 23.32 12.56 -4.11
C VAL A 314 23.88 13.58 -5.09
N ILE A 315 24.12 14.81 -4.65
CA ILE A 315 24.70 15.89 -5.46
C ILE A 315 26.05 15.48 -6.03
N GLU A 316 26.93 14.92 -5.19
CA GLU A 316 28.23 14.42 -5.64
C GLU A 316 28.08 13.38 -6.75
N VAL A 317 27.21 12.37 -6.54
CA VAL A 317 26.95 11.34 -7.55
C VAL A 317 26.40 11.93 -8.85
N LEU A 318 25.46 12.87 -8.78
CA LEU A 318 24.87 13.51 -9.96
C LEU A 318 25.94 14.29 -10.75
N LEU A 319 26.78 15.07 -10.07
CA LEU A 319 27.85 15.86 -10.71
C LEU A 319 28.93 14.96 -11.30
N GLU A 320 29.30 13.86 -10.63
CA GLU A 320 30.22 12.85 -11.15
C GLU A 320 29.68 12.17 -12.43
N ASN A 321 28.36 12.12 -12.59
CA ASN A 321 27.69 11.59 -13.78
C ASN A 321 27.29 12.70 -14.78
N GLY A 322 27.93 13.88 -14.68
CA GLY A 322 27.82 14.93 -15.69
C GLY A 322 26.59 15.84 -15.54
N ALA A 323 25.95 15.90 -14.37
CA ALA A 323 24.90 16.88 -14.12
C ALA A 323 25.44 18.30 -14.34
N LYS A 324 24.70 19.13 -15.08
CA LYS A 324 25.06 20.53 -15.27
C LYS A 324 24.73 21.34 -14.01
N ILE A 325 25.78 21.79 -13.34
CA ILE A 325 25.68 22.40 -12.00
C ILE A 325 24.82 23.68 -11.93
N ASP A 326 24.79 24.43 -13.03
CA ASP A 326 24.17 25.76 -13.12
C ASP A 326 22.84 25.78 -13.90
N LEU A 327 22.22 24.61 -14.16
CA LEU A 327 20.89 24.59 -14.76
C LEU A 327 19.87 25.32 -13.89
N GLN A 328 19.03 26.11 -14.55
CA GLN A 328 17.96 26.86 -13.93
C GLN A 328 16.62 26.16 -14.16
N ASN A 329 15.77 26.13 -13.13
CA ASN A 329 14.36 25.76 -13.30
C ASN A 329 13.58 26.87 -14.02
N GLU A 330 12.26 26.70 -14.16
CA GLU A 330 11.42 27.70 -14.82
C GLU A 330 11.41 29.07 -14.13
N ASP A 331 11.78 29.17 -12.86
CA ASP A 331 11.88 30.44 -12.12
C ASP A 331 13.28 31.08 -12.23
N GLY A 332 14.18 30.49 -13.02
CA GLY A 332 15.58 30.93 -13.09
C GLY A 332 16.41 30.50 -11.87
N VAL A 333 15.93 29.57 -11.04
CA VAL A 333 16.59 29.22 -9.78
C VAL A 333 17.49 28.00 -9.98
N THR A 334 18.77 28.10 -9.58
CA THR A 334 19.77 27.02 -9.66
C THR A 334 19.78 26.16 -8.40
N ALA A 335 20.50 25.04 -8.43
CA ALA A 335 20.72 24.18 -7.26
C ALA A 335 21.36 24.95 -6.09
N LEU A 336 22.35 25.81 -6.36
CA LEU A 336 23.01 26.63 -5.34
C LEU A 336 22.06 27.59 -4.65
N MET A 337 21.17 28.24 -5.40
CA MET A 337 20.14 29.13 -4.85
C MET A 337 19.14 28.37 -3.97
N TRP A 338 18.71 27.16 -4.38
CA TRP A 338 17.81 26.34 -3.56
C TRP A 338 18.47 25.89 -2.25
N ALA A 339 19.75 25.47 -2.30
CA ALA A 339 20.53 25.13 -1.12
C ALA A 339 20.68 26.32 -0.16
N ALA A 340 20.95 27.52 -0.70
CA ALA A 340 21.03 28.75 0.09
C ALA A 340 19.68 29.12 0.74
N LEU A 341 18.57 29.04 -0.01
CA LEU A 341 17.22 29.37 0.46
C LEU A 341 16.70 28.45 1.60
N HIS A 342 17.25 27.24 1.69
CA HIS A 342 16.92 26.21 2.68
C HIS A 342 18.03 26.01 3.73
N ASP A 343 19.02 26.91 3.75
CA ASP A 343 20.10 26.97 4.72
C ASP A 343 20.96 25.69 4.80
N HIS A 344 21.14 25.01 3.67
CA HIS A 344 21.97 23.80 3.57
C HIS A 344 23.45 24.16 3.37
N ALA A 345 24.11 24.61 4.43
CA ALA A 345 25.50 25.08 4.41
C ALA A 345 26.50 24.10 3.76
N ASP A 346 26.43 22.81 4.09
CA ASP A 346 27.34 21.81 3.52
C ASP A 346 27.08 21.58 2.02
N THR A 347 25.82 21.65 1.60
CA THR A 347 25.46 21.61 0.18
C THR A 347 25.96 22.84 -0.57
N VAL A 348 25.83 24.03 0.02
CA VAL A 348 26.38 25.28 -0.55
C VAL A 348 27.90 25.16 -0.73
N LYS A 349 28.63 24.73 0.31
CA LYS A 349 30.08 24.49 0.22
C LYS A 349 30.42 23.50 -0.88
N THR A 350 29.69 22.39 -0.95
CA THR A 350 29.93 21.33 -1.95
C THR A 350 29.71 21.84 -3.37
N LEU A 351 28.60 22.54 -3.63
CA LEU A 351 28.30 23.10 -4.95
C LEU A 351 29.33 24.16 -5.37
N LEU A 352 29.74 25.05 -4.47
CA LEU A 352 30.80 26.03 -4.74
C LEU A 352 32.15 25.36 -5.02
N ALA A 353 32.52 24.34 -4.23
CA ALA A 353 33.75 23.58 -4.44
C ALA A 353 33.74 22.82 -5.79
N LYS A 354 32.57 22.48 -6.31
CA LYS A 354 32.37 21.86 -7.63
C LYS A 354 32.17 22.89 -8.76
N GLY A 355 32.29 24.18 -8.47
CA GLY A 355 32.31 25.25 -9.47
C GLY A 355 30.96 25.89 -9.81
N ALA A 356 29.96 25.81 -8.92
CA ALA A 356 28.67 26.49 -9.14
C ALA A 356 28.85 28.01 -9.22
N ASP A 357 28.22 28.66 -10.21
CA ASP A 357 28.28 30.12 -10.37
C ASP A 357 27.28 30.83 -9.46
N ALA A 358 27.80 31.40 -8.37
CA ALA A 358 27.03 32.18 -7.41
C ALA A 358 26.51 33.53 -7.96
N LYS A 359 26.96 33.97 -9.13
CA LYS A 359 26.56 35.24 -9.76
C LYS A 359 25.31 35.11 -10.63
N ILE A 360 24.87 33.89 -10.93
CA ILE A 360 23.63 33.66 -11.67
C ILE A 360 22.47 34.32 -10.93
N LYS A 361 21.54 34.91 -11.69
CA LYS A 361 20.35 35.57 -11.17
C LYS A 361 19.10 34.78 -11.55
N SER A 362 18.18 34.67 -10.60
CA SER A 362 16.84 34.16 -10.84
C SER A 362 16.03 35.12 -11.72
N LYS A 363 14.83 34.72 -12.14
CA LYS A 363 13.91 35.62 -12.87
C LYS A 363 13.51 36.85 -12.04
N THR A 364 13.61 36.79 -10.71
CA THR A 364 13.38 37.96 -9.84
C THR A 364 14.65 38.80 -9.63
N GLY A 365 15.73 38.52 -10.35
CA GLY A 365 17.00 39.23 -10.26
C GLY A 365 17.87 38.89 -9.05
N LYS A 366 17.50 37.88 -8.25
CA LYS A 366 18.21 37.51 -7.02
C LYS A 366 19.29 36.46 -7.28
N THR A 367 20.43 36.62 -6.65
CA THR A 367 21.54 35.66 -6.56
C THR A 367 21.38 34.71 -5.38
N ALA A 368 22.24 33.69 -5.27
CA ALA A 368 22.20 32.77 -4.14
C ALA A 368 22.38 33.46 -2.78
N VAL A 369 23.28 34.47 -2.69
CA VAL A 369 23.53 35.20 -1.44
C VAL A 369 22.32 36.04 -1.01
N GLU A 370 21.58 36.59 -1.97
CA GLU A 370 20.35 37.36 -1.70
C GLU A 370 19.14 36.47 -1.38
N MET A 371 19.25 35.15 -1.62
CA MET A 371 18.23 34.16 -1.28
C MET A 371 18.52 33.43 0.03
N ALA A 372 19.77 33.43 0.50
CA ALA A 372 20.16 32.85 1.79
C ALA A 372 19.37 33.50 2.93
N LYS A 373 18.81 32.69 3.84
CA LYS A 373 18.08 33.19 5.01
C LYS A 373 18.97 33.23 6.24
N ASP A 374 19.80 32.21 6.41
CA ASP A 374 20.81 32.13 7.46
C ASP A 374 22.02 33.00 7.07
N PRO A 375 22.40 34.00 7.91
CA PRO A 375 23.62 34.78 7.71
C PRO A 375 24.88 33.93 7.54
N ALA A 376 24.99 32.80 8.26
CA ALA A 376 26.16 31.91 8.14
C ALA A 376 26.25 31.27 6.75
N VAL A 377 25.10 31.02 6.10
CA VAL A 377 25.07 30.52 4.71
C VAL A 377 25.37 31.64 3.71
N ALA A 378 24.90 32.86 3.98
CA ALA A 378 25.23 34.02 3.17
C ALA A 378 26.74 34.32 3.17
N GLU A 379 27.42 34.14 4.31
CA GLU A 379 28.88 34.31 4.45
C GLU A 379 29.70 33.31 3.63
N LEU A 380 29.15 32.13 3.33
CA LEU A 380 29.79 31.15 2.46
C LEU A 380 29.75 31.53 0.98
N LEU A 381 28.83 32.42 0.60
CA LEU A 381 28.60 32.80 -0.78
C LEU A 381 29.42 34.04 -1.13
N PRO A 382 30.12 34.06 -2.27
CA PRO A 382 30.88 35.23 -2.67
C PRO A 382 29.95 36.42 -2.88
N ALA A 383 30.29 37.56 -2.30
CA ALA A 383 29.54 38.80 -2.46
C ALA A 383 29.41 39.15 -3.96
N THR A 384 28.23 39.64 -4.35
CA THR A 384 28.03 40.21 -5.69
C THR A 384 28.94 41.42 -5.85
N ALA A 385 29.91 41.34 -6.77
CA ALA A 385 30.65 42.52 -7.20
C ALA A 385 29.63 43.53 -7.76
N LYS A 386 29.59 44.73 -7.17
CA LYS A 386 28.65 45.81 -7.51
C LYS A 386 28.73 46.24 -8.96
#